data_AF-A0A969VVM8-F1
#
_entry.id   AF-A0A969VVM8-F1
#
_cell.length_a   1.000
_cell.length_b   1.000
_cell.length_c   1.000
_cell.angle_alpha   90.00
_cell.angle_beta   90.00
_cell.angle_gamma   90.00
#
_symmetry.space_group_name_H-M   'P 1'
#
loop_
_entity.id
_entity.type
_entity.pdbx_description
1 polymer ?
#
loop_
_entity_poly.entity_id
_entity_poly.type
_entity_poly.pdbx_seq_one_letter_code
_entity_poly.pdbx_strand_id
1 'polypeptide(L)'
;MQADVVVRGKEGKPLDEIREAPASISGDLKTIVAQPSPSEVDEKLLGPVLLMKSAHIDLEKGTATLPLRRGKLPNGTPVWFIITDATDDNIAELQGLAYSPKLAFALTGKATRRARIEQDGTFSFGAGSVDFKPVLGVTPGPANAPFPPKAFQPGSVGDADYTPLVYVENSAKSIIYNAPVMSQASEAELNAMCSGRVDYTKVHDKVAAICPRDGTVTIKMTLGFTFDKPIMYLSTEANDPLVAALENATFTPAMKDLPFALEDASPGESAERIVVVVNGPTGKVQPAPSGPRQRAVGRRRAAQYPRRHPDHQPRLFADVAAIPGGMDRGSDPEGLSLPHDQRAAGGGNVASRIPQEPRRRRFPRGGLHRQLPGGLPHQLMRG
;
A
#
# COMPACT_ATOMS: atom_id res chain seq x y z
N MET A 1 5.92 -9.41 21.62
CA MET A 1 5.14 -8.22 22.02
C MET A 1 3.75 -8.39 21.43
N GLN A 2 2.69 -8.24 22.23
CA GLN A 2 1.32 -8.21 21.72
C GLN A 2 1.06 -6.84 21.10
N ALA A 3 0.28 -6.83 20.02
CA ALA A 3 -0.18 -5.61 19.37
C ALA A 3 -1.25 -4.97 20.24
N ASP A 4 -1.09 -3.70 20.59
CA ASP A 4 -2.05 -3.03 21.44
C ASP A 4 -2.53 -1.73 20.78
N VAL A 5 -3.86 -1.58 20.74
CA VAL A 5 -4.47 -0.25 20.62
C VAL A 5 -4.39 0.37 22.01
N VAL A 6 -3.35 1.19 22.22
CA VAL A 6 -2.95 1.71 23.53
C VAL A 6 -3.85 2.86 23.98
N VAL A 7 -4.35 3.66 23.04
CA VAL A 7 -5.26 4.77 23.34
C VAL A 7 -6.50 4.66 22.46
N ARG A 8 -7.64 4.39 23.10
CA ARG A 8 -8.90 4.01 22.45
C ARG A 8 -9.97 5.11 22.50
N GLY A 9 -9.70 6.23 23.15
CA GLY A 9 -10.65 7.32 23.37
C GLY A 9 -11.60 7.13 24.55
N LYS A 10 -12.66 7.95 24.63
CA LYS A 10 -13.65 7.89 25.71
C LYS A 10 -14.53 6.64 25.59
N GLU A 11 -14.61 5.86 26.66
CA GLU A 11 -15.46 4.68 26.69
C GLU A 11 -16.96 5.04 26.71
N GLY A 12 -17.77 4.19 26.06
CA GLY A 12 -19.22 4.26 26.13
C GLY A 12 -19.74 3.79 27.49
N LYS A 13 -21.07 3.82 27.70
CA LYS A 13 -21.62 3.22 28.92
C LYS A 13 -21.39 1.69 28.88
N PRO A 14 -21.33 1.02 30.03
CA PRO A 14 -21.26 -0.44 30.07
C PRO A 14 -22.36 -1.07 29.20
N LEU A 15 -21.99 -2.04 28.36
CA LEU A 15 -22.86 -2.76 27.42
C LEU A 15 -23.38 -1.97 26.19
N ASP A 16 -23.02 -0.69 26.03
CA ASP A 16 -23.33 0.03 24.78
C ASP A 16 -22.40 -0.43 23.66
N GLU A 17 -22.95 -0.87 22.53
CA GLU A 17 -22.18 -1.27 21.34
C GLU A 17 -21.60 -0.08 20.56
N ILE A 18 -22.05 1.14 20.87
CA ILE A 18 -21.71 2.39 20.18
C ILE A 18 -21.10 3.38 21.16
N ARG A 19 -19.98 4.03 20.79
CA ARG A 19 -19.31 5.07 21.58
C ARG A 19 -18.92 6.28 20.73
N GLU A 20 -18.49 7.36 21.39
CA GLU A 20 -17.97 8.56 20.73
C GLU A 20 -16.71 8.23 19.92
N ALA A 21 -16.60 8.81 18.72
CA ALA A 21 -15.43 8.61 17.87
C ALA A 21 -14.20 9.35 18.44
N PRO A 22 -13.00 8.74 18.41
CA PRO A 22 -11.75 9.36 18.84
C PRO A 22 -11.50 10.72 18.17
N ALA A 23 -10.77 11.62 18.85
CA ALA A 23 -10.56 12.98 18.37
C ALA A 23 -10.05 13.02 16.91
N SER A 24 -9.12 12.12 16.56
CA SER A 24 -8.53 12.00 15.21
C SER A 24 -9.55 11.79 14.08
N ILE A 25 -10.69 11.17 14.37
CA ILE A 25 -11.74 10.86 13.37
C ILE A 25 -13.09 11.48 13.71
N SER A 26 -13.22 12.14 14.86
CA SER A 26 -14.46 12.78 15.34
C SER A 26 -15.01 13.85 14.38
N GLY A 27 -14.13 14.45 13.57
CA GLY A 27 -14.51 15.38 12.51
C GLY A 27 -15.31 14.70 11.39
N ASP A 28 -15.05 13.41 11.16
CA ASP A 28 -15.59 12.66 10.04
C ASP A 28 -16.67 11.66 10.42
N LEU A 29 -16.51 11.03 11.58
CA LEU A 29 -17.43 10.09 12.19
C LEU A 29 -17.73 10.56 13.60
N LYS A 30 -19.00 10.50 14.02
CA LYS A 30 -19.38 10.89 15.39
C LYS A 30 -19.35 9.72 16.37
N THR A 31 -19.46 8.50 15.85
CA THR A 31 -19.50 7.30 16.67
C THR A 31 -18.72 6.15 16.03
N ILE A 32 -18.25 5.23 16.88
CA ILE A 32 -17.60 3.96 16.50
C ILE A 32 -18.11 2.82 17.39
N VAL A 33 -17.71 1.59 17.06
CA VAL A 33 -18.02 0.39 17.86
C VAL A 33 -17.26 0.44 19.19
N ALA A 34 -17.90 -0.01 20.27
CA ALA A 34 -17.29 -0.15 21.58
C ALA A 34 -16.15 -1.19 21.60
N GLN A 35 -15.32 -1.15 22.65
CA GLN A 35 -14.15 -2.01 22.82
C GLN A 35 -14.24 -2.78 24.17
N PRO A 36 -13.61 -3.97 24.33
CA PRO A 36 -12.86 -4.72 23.30
C PRO A 36 -13.78 -5.10 22.16
N SER A 37 -13.37 -4.84 20.92
CA SER A 37 -14.24 -5.23 19.83
C SER A 37 -14.29 -6.75 19.76
N PRO A 38 -15.46 -7.34 19.51
CA PRO A 38 -15.56 -8.75 19.17
C PRO A 38 -14.52 -9.21 18.12
N SER A 39 -14.13 -8.33 17.19
CA SER A 39 -13.07 -8.54 16.20
C SER A 39 -11.66 -8.78 16.77
N GLU A 40 -11.38 -8.41 18.02
CA GLU A 40 -10.09 -8.69 18.68
C GLU A 40 -9.96 -10.17 19.08
N VAL A 41 -11.09 -10.89 19.18
CA VAL A 41 -11.14 -12.32 19.50
C VAL A 41 -11.37 -13.16 18.25
N ASP A 42 -12.28 -12.74 17.37
CA ASP A 42 -12.51 -13.35 16.06
C ASP A 42 -12.71 -12.24 15.04
N GLU A 43 -11.76 -12.12 14.10
CA GLU A 43 -11.70 -11.08 13.07
C GLU A 43 -12.98 -10.98 12.21
N LYS A 44 -13.82 -12.02 12.19
CA LYS A 44 -15.13 -12.01 11.51
C LYS A 44 -16.19 -11.20 12.24
N LEU A 45 -15.99 -10.94 13.52
CA LEU A 45 -16.93 -10.20 14.36
C LEU A 45 -16.74 -8.69 14.20
N LEU A 46 -17.65 -7.92 14.78
CA LEU A 46 -17.71 -6.48 14.58
C LEU A 46 -16.58 -5.74 15.30
N GLY A 47 -15.93 -4.79 14.60
CA GLY A 47 -15.00 -3.82 15.17
C GLY A 47 -13.67 -3.72 14.39
N PRO A 48 -12.73 -2.86 14.84
CA PRO A 48 -11.41 -2.75 14.23
C PRO A 48 -10.60 -4.04 14.36
N VAL A 49 -9.93 -4.43 13.28
CA VAL A 49 -8.94 -5.52 13.27
C VAL A 49 -7.57 -4.88 13.10
N LEU A 50 -6.64 -5.18 14.00
CA LEU A 50 -5.25 -4.72 13.89
C LEU A 50 -4.42 -5.73 13.08
N LEU A 51 -4.19 -5.41 11.81
CA LEU A 51 -3.45 -6.28 10.89
C LEU A 51 -1.95 -6.34 11.21
N MET A 52 -1.35 -5.18 11.51
CA MET A 52 0.09 -5.08 11.77
C MET A 52 0.36 -5.11 13.27
N LYS A 53 0.66 -6.30 13.77
CA LYS A 53 0.78 -6.58 15.20
C LYS A 53 2.03 -5.98 15.87
N SER A 54 2.99 -5.53 15.09
CA SER A 54 4.21 -4.84 15.55
C SER A 54 3.99 -3.37 15.90
N ALA A 55 2.82 -2.79 15.56
CA ALA A 55 2.52 -1.40 15.88
C ALA A 55 1.77 -1.21 17.19
N HIS A 56 2.08 -0.10 17.86
CA HIS A 56 1.26 0.48 18.92
C HIS A 56 0.40 1.61 18.35
N ILE A 57 -0.91 1.48 18.47
CA ILE A 57 -1.86 2.42 17.85
C ILE A 57 -2.42 3.41 18.89
N ASP A 58 -2.30 4.70 18.60
CA ASP A 58 -2.97 5.79 19.31
C ASP A 58 -4.06 6.36 18.40
N LEU A 59 -5.30 5.91 18.61
CA LEU A 59 -6.45 6.35 17.80
C LEU A 59 -6.87 7.78 18.16
N GLU A 60 -6.52 8.31 19.33
CA GLU A 60 -6.81 9.71 19.64
C GLU A 60 -5.93 10.65 18.82
N LYS A 61 -4.65 10.28 18.65
CA LYS A 61 -3.70 11.05 17.84
C LYS A 61 -3.69 10.66 16.36
N GLY A 62 -4.29 9.53 16.00
CA GLY A 62 -4.25 9.01 14.64
C GLY A 62 -2.83 8.60 14.23
N THR A 63 -2.07 8.00 15.15
CA THR A 63 -0.67 7.63 14.93
C THR A 63 -0.41 6.16 15.25
N ALA A 64 0.58 5.59 14.57
CA ALA A 64 1.14 4.27 14.85
C ALA A 64 2.62 4.42 15.24
N THR A 65 3.04 3.78 16.32
CA THR A 65 4.46 3.64 16.70
C THR A 65 4.95 2.27 16.30
N LEU A 66 6.01 2.22 15.49
CA LEU A 66 6.58 1.00 14.92
C LEU A 66 8.05 0.83 15.32
N PRO A 67 8.58 -0.41 15.27
CA PRO A 67 10.01 -0.67 15.34
C PRO A 67 10.75 0.01 14.19
N LEU A 68 11.74 0.83 14.54
CA LEU A 68 12.66 1.46 13.60
C LEU A 68 13.86 0.54 13.39
N ARG A 69 14.16 0.22 12.13
CA ARG A 69 15.29 -0.60 11.72
C ARG A 69 16.39 0.26 11.13
N ARG A 70 17.62 -0.27 11.19
CA ARG A 70 18.83 0.38 10.69
C ARG A 70 19.39 -0.38 9.50
N GLY A 71 19.82 0.38 8.51
CA GLY A 71 20.55 -0.11 7.36
C GLY A 71 21.50 0.96 6.81
N LYS A 72 22.05 0.67 5.64
CA LYS A 72 22.98 1.54 4.93
C LYS A 72 22.93 1.32 3.41
N LEU A 73 23.25 2.37 2.67
CA LEU A 73 23.56 2.30 1.25
C LEU A 73 25.06 1.97 1.02
N PRO A 74 25.49 1.60 -0.20
CA PRO A 74 26.87 1.23 -0.48
C PRO A 74 27.88 2.37 -0.21
N ASN A 75 27.44 3.62 -0.32
CA ASN A 75 28.22 4.81 -0.01
C ASN A 75 28.31 5.14 1.50
N GLY A 76 27.72 4.31 2.36
CA GLY A 76 27.70 4.50 3.82
C GLY A 76 26.58 5.38 4.34
N THR A 77 25.73 5.96 3.47
CA THR A 77 24.56 6.74 3.91
C THR A 77 23.66 5.86 4.78
N PRO A 78 23.30 6.30 6.00
CA PRO A 78 22.42 5.54 6.87
C PRO A 78 21.02 5.45 6.27
N VAL A 79 20.33 4.35 6.55
CA VAL A 79 18.93 4.13 6.16
C VAL A 79 18.15 3.72 7.40
N TRP A 80 17.21 4.57 7.81
CA TRP A 80 16.28 4.29 8.89
C TRP A 80 14.93 3.96 8.29
N PHE A 81 14.43 2.76 8.54
CA PHE A 81 13.26 2.23 7.83
C PHE A 81 12.36 1.43 8.76
N ILE A 82 11.11 1.28 8.37
CA ILE A 82 10.16 0.37 9.00
C ILE A 82 9.94 -0.84 8.09
N ILE A 83 9.38 -1.91 8.63
CA ILE A 83 8.88 -3.03 7.82
C ILE A 83 7.40 -3.15 8.14
N THR A 84 6.56 -3.18 7.10
CA THR A 84 5.09 -3.24 7.26
C THR A 84 4.52 -4.58 6.82
N ASP A 85 5.10 -5.17 5.77
CA ASP A 85 4.58 -6.37 5.12
C ASP A 85 5.69 -7.36 4.76
N ALA A 86 5.33 -8.64 4.66
CA ALA A 86 6.20 -9.68 4.12
C ALA A 86 5.43 -10.65 3.20
N THR A 87 6.11 -11.21 2.20
CA THR A 87 5.57 -12.25 1.32
C THR A 87 5.46 -13.64 1.96
N ASP A 88 6.11 -13.88 3.10
CA ASP A 88 6.11 -15.16 3.81
C ASP A 88 5.25 -15.04 5.07
N ASP A 89 4.29 -15.93 5.21
CA ASP A 89 3.28 -15.96 6.28
C ASP A 89 3.91 -16.15 7.67
N ASN A 90 4.83 -17.10 7.78
CA ASN A 90 5.50 -17.42 9.04
C ASN A 90 6.38 -16.25 9.50
N ILE A 91 7.07 -15.60 8.58
CA ILE A 91 7.88 -14.41 8.89
C ILE A 91 6.98 -13.23 9.25
N ALA A 92 5.88 -13.01 8.52
CA ALA A 92 4.93 -11.96 8.85
C ALA A 92 4.36 -12.16 10.26
N GLU A 93 3.93 -13.37 10.59
CA GLU A 93 3.42 -13.71 11.92
C GLU A 93 4.47 -13.52 13.01
N LEU A 94 5.68 -14.05 12.81
CA LEU A 94 6.77 -13.96 13.78
C LEU A 94 7.17 -12.50 14.08
N GLN A 95 7.13 -11.64 13.07
CA GLN A 95 7.54 -10.24 13.18
C GLN A 95 6.36 -9.29 13.45
N GLY A 96 5.12 -9.80 13.47
CA GLY A 96 3.92 -8.97 13.61
C GLY A 96 3.70 -8.01 12.43
N LEU A 97 4.02 -8.45 11.21
CA LEU A 97 3.81 -7.71 9.97
C LEU A 97 2.50 -8.15 9.32
N ALA A 98 2.03 -7.37 8.35
CA ALA A 98 0.99 -7.82 7.45
C ALA A 98 1.54 -8.92 6.53
N TYR A 99 0.78 -10.01 6.37
CA TYR A 99 1.08 -11.02 5.36
C TYR A 99 0.52 -10.58 4.01
N SER A 100 1.41 -10.33 3.05
CA SER A 100 1.07 -9.74 1.76
C SER A 100 1.69 -10.56 0.62
N PRO A 101 1.11 -11.72 0.26
CA PRO A 101 1.66 -12.60 -0.77
C PRO A 101 1.70 -11.96 -2.17
N LYS A 102 0.82 -10.98 -2.44
CA LYS A 102 0.82 -10.22 -3.70
C LYS A 102 2.13 -9.49 -3.96
N LEU A 103 2.91 -9.16 -2.92
CA LEU A 103 4.25 -8.55 -3.09
C LEU A 103 5.22 -9.45 -3.86
N ALA A 104 4.97 -10.75 -3.96
CA ALA A 104 5.80 -11.66 -4.77
C ALA A 104 5.81 -11.28 -6.26
N PHE A 105 4.75 -10.63 -6.76
CA PHE A 105 4.67 -10.17 -8.14
C PHE A 105 5.46 -8.88 -8.41
N ALA A 106 5.95 -8.21 -7.37
CA ALA A 106 6.73 -6.99 -7.50
C ALA A 106 8.19 -7.24 -7.89
N LEU A 107 8.64 -8.51 -7.96
CA LEU A 107 10.00 -8.87 -8.35
C LEU A 107 10.22 -8.69 -9.87
N THR A 108 10.09 -7.45 -10.33
CA THR A 108 10.16 -7.02 -11.71
C THR A 108 10.87 -5.67 -11.81
N GLY A 109 11.62 -5.47 -12.90
CA GLY A 109 12.29 -4.22 -13.22
C GLY A 109 13.00 -3.57 -12.03
N LYS A 110 12.76 -2.28 -11.83
CA LYS A 110 13.25 -1.48 -10.70
C LYS A 110 12.27 -1.44 -9.53
N ALA A 111 11.10 -2.06 -9.65
CA ALA A 111 10.08 -1.99 -8.61
C ALA A 111 10.44 -2.76 -7.34
N THR A 112 11.47 -3.61 -7.38
CA THR A 112 12.09 -4.23 -6.20
C THR A 112 13.58 -3.92 -6.15
N ARG A 113 14.08 -3.47 -4.99
CA ARG A 113 15.51 -3.32 -4.73
C ARG A 113 16.06 -4.49 -3.93
N ARG A 114 17.36 -4.76 -4.05
CA ARG A 114 18.04 -5.84 -3.33
C ARG A 114 18.60 -5.34 -2.00
N ALA A 115 18.57 -6.20 -0.99
CA ALA A 115 19.31 -6.00 0.25
C ALA A 115 19.88 -7.31 0.80
N ARG A 116 20.86 -7.17 1.68
CA ARG A 116 21.39 -8.25 2.51
C ARG A 116 21.21 -7.88 3.98
N ILE A 117 20.95 -8.88 4.83
CA ILE A 117 20.92 -8.69 6.28
C ILE A 117 22.28 -9.12 6.83
N GLU A 118 23.00 -8.18 7.45
CA GLU A 118 24.31 -8.42 8.03
C GLU A 118 24.23 -9.19 9.35
N GLN A 119 25.37 -9.66 9.85
CA GLN A 119 25.44 -10.44 11.11
C GLN A 119 24.93 -9.66 12.32
N ASP A 120 25.02 -8.33 12.30
CA ASP A 120 24.51 -7.43 13.34
C ASP A 120 23.02 -7.09 13.16
N GLY A 121 22.35 -7.68 12.17
CA GLY A 121 20.95 -7.46 11.84
C GLY A 121 20.67 -6.19 11.02
N THR A 122 21.71 -5.42 10.65
CA THR A 122 21.54 -4.24 9.79
C THR A 122 21.28 -4.64 8.33
N PHE A 123 20.51 -3.82 7.61
CA PHE A 123 20.28 -4.06 6.18
C PHE A 123 21.30 -3.30 5.33
N SER A 124 22.02 -4.00 4.47
CA SER A 124 22.81 -3.40 3.40
C SER A 124 21.98 -3.37 2.13
N PHE A 125 21.48 -2.19 1.76
CA PHE A 125 20.71 -1.97 0.54
C PHE A 125 21.63 -1.78 -0.66
N GLY A 126 21.29 -2.39 -1.80
CA GLY A 126 22.10 -2.27 -3.02
C GLY A 126 21.99 -0.90 -3.70
N ALA A 127 20.83 -0.24 -3.61
CA ALA A 127 20.54 1.05 -4.23
C ALA A 127 19.27 1.70 -3.63
N GLY A 128 18.92 2.89 -4.12
CA GLY A 128 17.66 3.56 -3.83
C GLY A 128 17.74 4.50 -2.62
N SER A 129 17.99 5.78 -2.89
CA SER A 129 17.99 6.87 -1.91
C SER A 129 16.70 7.67 -1.95
N VAL A 130 16.36 8.36 -0.85
CA VAL A 130 15.22 9.27 -0.76
C VAL A 130 15.70 10.67 -0.42
N ASP A 131 15.30 11.65 -1.22
CA ASP A 131 15.48 13.06 -0.91
C ASP A 131 14.27 13.57 -0.10
N PHE A 132 14.54 13.99 1.14
CA PHE A 132 13.53 14.55 2.06
C PHE A 132 13.52 16.09 2.06
N LYS A 133 14.38 16.74 1.29
CA LYS A 133 14.44 18.21 1.22
C LYS A 133 13.23 18.89 0.57
N PRO A 134 12.50 18.28 -0.39
CA PRO A 134 11.34 18.91 -0.98
C PRO A 134 10.31 19.34 0.07
N VAL A 135 9.63 20.46 -0.17
CA VAL A 135 8.58 20.93 0.73
C VAL A 135 7.24 20.48 0.17
N LEU A 136 6.52 19.67 0.95
CA LEU A 136 5.18 19.21 0.61
C LEU A 136 4.25 20.40 0.31
N GLY A 137 3.56 20.35 -0.83
CA GLY A 137 2.62 21.41 -1.21
C GLY A 137 1.53 20.93 -2.15
N VAL A 138 0.30 21.39 -1.93
CA VAL A 138 -0.83 21.18 -2.84
C VAL A 138 -1.62 22.49 -2.94
N THR A 139 -1.72 23.03 -4.16
CA THR A 139 -2.52 24.21 -4.47
C THR A 139 -3.78 23.77 -5.20
N PRO A 140 -4.98 23.93 -4.61
CA PRO A 140 -6.23 23.57 -5.27
C PRO A 140 -6.41 24.28 -6.62
N GLY A 141 -7.20 23.66 -7.50
CA GLY A 141 -7.74 24.32 -8.69
C GLY A 141 -8.71 25.46 -8.36
N PRO A 142 -9.41 26.02 -9.36
CA PRO A 142 -10.43 27.04 -9.16
C PRO A 142 -11.51 26.61 -8.15
N ALA A 143 -12.13 27.56 -7.42
CA ALA A 143 -13.08 27.23 -6.35
C ALA A 143 -14.29 26.39 -6.81
N ASN A 144 -14.72 26.54 -8.06
CA ASN A 144 -15.80 25.75 -8.67
C ASN A 144 -15.34 24.38 -9.23
N ALA A 145 -14.03 24.14 -9.27
CA ALA A 145 -13.39 22.90 -9.72
C ALA A 145 -12.03 22.75 -9.02
N PRO A 146 -12.00 22.48 -7.70
CA PRO A 146 -10.76 22.44 -6.92
C PRO A 146 -9.84 21.27 -7.31
N PHE A 147 -10.37 20.29 -8.05
CA PHE A 147 -9.63 19.19 -8.64
C PHE A 147 -9.74 19.21 -10.18
N PRO A 148 -8.66 18.93 -10.94
CA PRO A 148 -7.30 18.65 -10.46
C PRO A 148 -6.64 19.87 -9.80
N PRO A 149 -5.66 19.69 -8.89
CA PRO A 149 -4.93 20.79 -8.28
C PRO A 149 -4.16 21.59 -9.33
N LYS A 150 -4.03 22.90 -9.12
CA LYS A 150 -3.24 23.78 -10.00
C LYS A 150 -1.74 23.48 -9.91
N ALA A 151 -1.26 23.09 -8.73
CA ALA A 151 0.13 22.72 -8.49
C ALA A 151 0.21 21.72 -7.33
N PHE A 152 1.19 20.83 -7.36
CA PHE A 152 1.47 19.88 -6.29
C PHE A 152 2.97 19.55 -6.25
N GLN A 153 3.47 19.21 -5.07
CA GLN A 153 4.86 18.86 -4.81
C GLN A 153 4.90 17.82 -3.67
N PRO A 154 5.39 16.60 -3.90
CA PRO A 154 5.72 15.66 -2.83
C PRO A 154 6.78 16.24 -1.90
N GLY A 155 6.68 15.96 -0.59
CA GLY A 155 7.69 16.36 0.40
C GLY A 155 8.90 15.42 0.46
N SER A 156 8.79 14.22 -0.13
CA SER A 156 9.89 13.28 -0.25
C SER A 156 9.86 12.59 -1.62
N VAL A 157 11.06 12.39 -2.20
CA VAL A 157 11.23 11.86 -3.56
C VAL A 157 12.33 10.80 -3.55
N GLY A 158 11.97 9.57 -3.90
CA GLY A 158 12.92 8.51 -4.20
C GLY A 158 13.64 8.76 -5.52
N ASP A 159 14.92 8.37 -5.58
CA ASP A 159 15.65 8.31 -6.84
C ASP A 159 15.08 7.23 -7.77
N ALA A 160 15.67 7.11 -8.97
CA ALA A 160 15.21 6.16 -9.99
C ALA A 160 15.30 4.68 -9.57
N ASP A 161 16.05 4.35 -8.52
CA ASP A 161 16.28 2.99 -8.03
C ASP A 161 15.65 2.78 -6.62
N TYR A 162 14.99 3.80 -6.06
CA TYR A 162 14.27 3.68 -4.81
C TYR A 162 12.91 3.02 -5.01
N THR A 163 12.63 2.06 -4.13
CA THR A 163 11.35 1.41 -3.93
C THR A 163 11.33 0.87 -2.49
N PRO A 164 10.18 0.85 -1.80
CA PRO A 164 10.11 0.25 -0.48
C PRO A 164 10.17 -1.28 -0.56
N LEU A 165 9.98 -1.88 -1.75
CA LEU A 165 9.94 -3.32 -1.91
C LEU A 165 11.36 -3.89 -1.98
N VAL A 166 11.70 -4.72 -0.99
CA VAL A 166 13.07 -5.15 -0.73
C VAL A 166 13.14 -6.67 -0.76
N TYR A 167 13.87 -7.20 -1.74
CA TYR A 167 14.23 -8.61 -1.79
C TYR A 167 15.49 -8.88 -0.98
N VAL A 168 15.43 -9.82 -0.04
CA VAL A 168 16.58 -10.21 0.80
C VAL A 168 17.34 -11.36 0.16
N GLU A 169 18.56 -11.11 -0.28
CA GLU A 169 19.36 -12.06 -1.07
C GLU A 169 19.96 -13.20 -0.25
N ASN A 170 20.26 -12.96 1.02
CA ASN A 170 20.87 -13.94 1.92
C ASN A 170 19.85 -14.59 2.85
N SER A 171 18.60 -14.72 2.40
CA SER A 171 17.54 -15.47 3.08
C SER A 171 17.47 -16.89 2.54
N ALA A 172 17.18 -17.86 3.41
CA ALA A 172 16.94 -19.24 3.00
C ALA A 172 15.67 -19.40 2.15
N LYS A 173 14.73 -18.45 2.26
CA LYS A 173 13.52 -18.35 1.45
C LYS A 173 13.54 -17.07 0.62
N SER A 174 12.99 -17.11 -0.60
CA SER A 174 12.69 -15.90 -1.37
C SER A 174 11.67 -15.06 -0.58
N ILE A 175 12.12 -13.93 -0.04
CA ILE A 175 11.29 -13.02 0.74
C ILE A 175 11.42 -11.61 0.19
N ILE A 176 10.27 -10.97 0.05
CA ILE A 176 10.15 -9.54 -0.24
C ILE A 176 9.46 -8.90 0.96
N TYR A 177 10.09 -7.85 1.47
CA TYR A 177 9.52 -6.97 2.48
C TYR A 177 9.00 -5.70 1.82
N ASN A 178 7.90 -5.17 2.33
CA ASN A 178 7.60 -3.75 2.20
C ASN A 178 8.34 -3.02 3.33
N ALA A 179 9.41 -2.29 2.98
CA ALA A 179 10.33 -1.65 3.90
C ALA A 179 10.53 -0.14 3.63
N PRO A 180 9.51 0.68 3.92
CA PRO A 180 9.55 2.14 3.73
C PRO A 180 10.70 2.83 4.47
N VAL A 181 11.41 3.72 3.78
CA VAL A 181 12.49 4.53 4.38
C VAL A 181 11.89 5.76 5.05
N MET A 182 12.15 5.89 6.35
CA MET A 182 11.68 7.01 7.17
C MET A 182 12.70 8.15 7.24
N SER A 183 14.00 7.86 7.08
CA SER A 183 15.06 8.87 7.09
C SER A 183 16.39 8.33 6.57
N GLN A 184 17.26 9.23 6.11
CA GLN A 184 18.68 8.98 5.84
C GLN A 184 19.62 9.94 6.58
N ALA A 185 19.12 10.61 7.63
CA ALA A 185 19.93 11.47 8.48
C ALA A 185 20.78 10.65 9.47
N SER A 186 21.77 11.32 10.07
CA SER A 186 22.61 10.69 11.09
C SER A 186 21.80 10.36 12.36
N GLU A 187 22.25 9.36 13.11
CA GLU A 187 21.61 8.95 14.36
C GLU A 187 21.51 10.12 15.36
N ALA A 188 22.56 10.95 15.44
CA ALA A 188 22.61 12.10 16.33
C ALA A 188 21.53 13.14 15.99
N GLU A 189 21.31 13.41 14.70
CA GLU A 189 20.26 14.33 14.25
C GLU A 189 18.86 13.78 14.58
N LEU A 190 18.64 12.49 14.35
CA LEU A 190 17.35 11.86 14.64
C LEU A 190 17.06 11.75 16.13
N ASN A 191 18.08 11.56 16.97
CA ASN A 191 17.92 11.53 18.42
C ASN A 191 17.43 12.87 19.00
N ALA A 192 17.62 13.98 18.29
CA ALA A 192 17.02 15.27 18.66
C ALA A 192 15.50 15.32 18.41
N MET A 193 14.95 14.40 17.62
CA MET A 193 13.54 14.35 17.20
C MET A 193 12.69 13.36 18.00
N CYS A 194 13.26 12.69 19.02
CA CYS A 194 12.55 11.71 19.85
C CYS A 194 11.30 12.30 20.54
N SER A 195 11.28 13.60 20.81
CA SER A 195 10.16 14.30 21.47
C SER A 195 9.10 14.85 20.51
N GLY A 196 9.22 14.58 19.20
CA GLY A 196 8.26 14.97 18.18
C GLY A 196 8.45 16.36 17.55
N ARG A 197 9.58 17.03 17.82
CA ARG A 197 10.02 18.24 17.09
C ARG A 197 10.76 17.84 15.82
N VAL A 198 10.01 17.30 14.87
CA VAL A 198 10.53 16.68 13.66
C VAL A 198 10.98 17.73 12.63
N ASP A 199 12.15 17.53 12.04
CA ASP A 199 12.63 18.28 10.87
C ASP A 199 12.30 17.48 9.60
N TYR A 200 11.26 17.92 8.89
CA TYR A 200 10.78 17.23 7.68
C TYR A 200 11.77 17.28 6.51
N THR A 201 12.81 18.12 6.55
CA THR A 201 13.87 18.09 5.53
C THR A 201 14.76 16.85 5.63
N LYS A 202 14.57 16.03 6.68
CA LYS A 202 15.40 14.87 7.02
C LYS A 202 14.61 13.58 7.15
N VAL A 203 13.28 13.65 7.17
CA VAL A 203 12.44 12.48 7.45
C VAL A 203 11.17 12.51 6.61
N HIS A 204 10.54 11.35 6.49
CA HIS A 204 9.25 11.18 5.82
C HIS A 204 8.15 12.10 6.40
N ASP A 205 7.30 12.70 5.55
CA ASP A 205 6.29 13.72 5.93
C ASP A 205 5.26 13.26 6.99
N LYS A 206 5.03 11.94 7.07
CA LYS A 206 4.18 11.32 8.09
C LYS A 206 4.83 11.14 9.46
N VAL A 207 6.13 11.33 9.61
CA VAL A 207 6.82 11.15 10.90
C VAL A 207 6.33 12.20 11.90
N ALA A 208 5.85 11.72 13.05
CA ALA A 208 5.45 12.53 14.20
C ALA A 208 6.51 12.52 15.30
N ALA A 209 7.29 11.45 15.43
CA ALA A 209 8.49 11.35 16.26
C ALA A 209 9.36 10.21 15.73
N ILE A 210 10.69 10.32 15.87
CA ILE A 210 11.62 9.27 15.46
C ILE A 210 12.75 9.20 16.49
N CYS A 211 13.06 8.00 16.97
CA CYS A 211 14.06 7.82 18.02
C CYS A 211 14.88 6.54 17.79
N PRO A 212 16.03 6.65 17.09
CA PRO A 212 16.94 5.52 16.92
C PRO A 212 17.41 4.86 18.22
N ARG A 213 17.66 5.65 19.28
CA ARG A 213 18.03 5.12 20.60
C ARG A 213 17.00 4.15 21.17
N ASP A 214 15.73 4.47 20.98
CA ASP A 214 14.62 3.66 21.47
C ASP A 214 14.16 2.62 20.44
N GLY A 215 14.78 2.63 19.24
CA GLY A 215 14.42 1.74 18.14
C GLY A 215 12.98 1.94 17.66
N THR A 216 12.44 3.16 17.70
CA THR A 216 11.04 3.42 17.33
C THR A 216 10.84 4.64 16.44
N VAL A 217 9.74 4.62 15.69
CA VAL A 217 9.22 5.77 14.95
C VAL A 217 7.71 5.83 15.11
N THR A 218 7.18 7.00 15.39
CA THR A 218 5.74 7.28 15.40
C THR A 218 5.38 7.98 14.10
N ILE A 219 4.46 7.41 13.34
CA ILE A 219 3.98 7.95 12.07
C ILE A 219 2.48 8.21 12.12
N LYS A 220 2.04 9.25 11.41
CA LYS A 220 0.63 9.58 11.20
C LYS A 220 -0.01 8.55 10.27
N MET A 221 -1.17 8.06 10.66
CA MET A 221 -2.01 7.19 9.83
C MET A 221 -2.92 8.03 8.92
N THR A 222 -3.37 7.44 7.81
CA THR A 222 -4.39 8.02 6.94
C THR A 222 -5.76 7.40 7.27
N LEU A 223 -6.79 8.23 7.36
CA LEU A 223 -8.18 7.77 7.44
C LEU A 223 -8.68 7.38 6.05
N GLY A 224 -9.17 6.17 5.89
CA GLY A 224 -9.80 5.66 4.67
C GLY A 224 -11.16 5.03 4.95
N PHE A 225 -11.80 4.54 3.88
CA PHE A 225 -13.04 3.78 3.98
C PHE A 225 -12.98 2.56 3.05
N THR A 226 -13.48 1.43 3.56
CA THR A 226 -13.70 0.21 2.77
C THR A 226 -15.06 -0.37 3.14
N PHE A 227 -15.89 -0.71 2.15
CA PHE A 227 -17.25 -1.21 2.37
C PHE A 227 -18.06 -0.39 3.40
N ASP A 228 -18.02 0.94 3.29
CA ASP A 228 -18.63 1.93 4.20
C ASP A 228 -18.12 1.89 5.66
N LYS A 229 -17.03 1.16 5.93
CA LYS A 229 -16.37 1.11 7.24
C LYS A 229 -15.11 1.96 7.23
N PRO A 230 -14.89 2.82 8.24
CA PRO A 230 -13.64 3.54 8.38
C PRO A 230 -12.49 2.59 8.67
N ILE A 231 -11.33 2.91 8.10
CA ILE A 231 -10.07 2.24 8.40
C ILE A 231 -8.99 3.28 8.66
N MET A 232 -8.02 2.93 9.49
CA MET A 232 -6.74 3.62 9.55
C MET A 232 -5.71 2.78 8.80
N TYR A 233 -4.96 3.41 7.91
CA TYR A 233 -3.93 2.72 7.13
C TYR A 233 -2.65 3.56 7.05
N LEU A 234 -1.55 2.89 6.72
CA LEU A 234 -0.28 3.54 6.43
C LEU A 234 -0.15 3.73 4.93
N SER A 235 0.27 4.92 4.54
CA SER A 235 0.45 5.32 3.14
C SER A 235 1.83 5.95 3.01
N THR A 236 2.82 5.16 2.62
CA THR A 236 4.24 5.55 2.73
C THR A 236 4.87 5.85 1.38
N GLU A 237 4.38 5.24 0.29
CA GLU A 237 4.90 5.47 -1.06
C GLU A 237 3.79 5.56 -2.09
N ALA A 238 4.03 6.34 -3.15
CA ALA A 238 3.18 6.36 -4.34
C ALA A 238 4.01 6.50 -5.62
N ASN A 239 3.56 5.86 -6.71
CA ASN A 239 4.22 5.91 -8.02
C ASN A 239 3.74 7.09 -8.89
N ASP A 240 2.78 7.86 -8.38
CA ASP A 240 2.25 9.07 -8.97
C ASP A 240 2.55 10.27 -8.05
N PRO A 241 3.14 11.37 -8.56
CA PRO A 241 3.55 12.49 -7.73
C PRO A 241 2.37 13.30 -7.16
N LEU A 242 1.20 13.31 -7.83
CA LEU A 242 0.01 13.95 -7.28
C LEU A 242 -0.53 13.11 -6.10
N VAL A 243 -0.60 11.79 -6.26
CA VAL A 243 -1.00 10.89 -5.17
C VAL A 243 -0.03 11.00 -3.99
N ALA A 244 1.29 11.00 -4.25
CA ALA A 244 2.30 11.19 -3.20
C ALA A 244 2.08 12.47 -2.41
N ALA A 245 1.80 13.59 -3.08
CA ALA A 245 1.52 14.87 -2.45
C ALA A 245 0.18 14.89 -1.66
N LEU A 246 -0.85 14.19 -2.14
CA LEU A 246 -2.15 14.12 -1.45
C LEU A 246 -2.14 13.18 -0.25
N GLU A 247 -1.29 12.16 -0.27
CA GLU A 247 -1.14 11.16 0.79
C GLU A 247 -0.06 11.54 1.82
N ASN A 248 0.78 12.53 1.55
CA ASN A 248 2.03 12.77 2.28
C ASN A 248 2.96 11.53 2.24
N ALA A 249 3.03 10.88 1.09
CA ALA A 249 3.86 9.71 0.84
C ALA A 249 5.13 10.11 0.07
N THR A 250 6.16 9.26 0.14
CA THR A 250 7.35 9.40 -0.72
C THR A 250 6.97 9.09 -2.17
N PHE A 251 7.31 9.99 -3.09
CA PHE A 251 7.16 9.71 -4.51
C PHE A 251 8.25 8.75 -4.98
N THR A 252 7.85 7.63 -5.57
CA THR A 252 8.72 6.50 -5.90
C THR A 252 8.55 6.12 -7.37
N PRO A 253 9.36 6.68 -8.29
CA PRO A 253 9.19 6.45 -9.72
C PRO A 253 9.44 4.99 -10.13
N ALA A 254 10.27 4.25 -9.40
CA ALA A 254 10.57 2.85 -9.72
C ALA A 254 9.35 1.92 -9.60
N MET A 255 8.33 2.27 -8.79
CA MET A 255 7.09 1.52 -8.69
C MET A 255 6.20 1.62 -9.96
N LYS A 256 6.60 2.40 -10.97
CA LYS A 256 5.96 2.36 -12.30
C LYS A 256 6.28 1.08 -13.08
N ASP A 257 7.31 0.33 -12.68
CA ASP A 257 7.65 -0.96 -13.28
C ASP A 257 6.77 -2.11 -12.75
N LEU A 258 5.94 -1.86 -11.74
CA LEU A 258 4.98 -2.84 -11.27
C LEU A 258 3.95 -3.13 -12.37
N PRO A 259 3.69 -4.42 -12.69
CA PRO A 259 2.61 -4.76 -13.59
C PRO A 259 1.29 -4.23 -13.03
N PHE A 260 0.51 -3.56 -13.86
CA PHE A 260 -0.84 -3.14 -13.56
C PHE A 260 -1.82 -3.82 -14.51
N ALA A 261 -2.69 -4.63 -13.96
CA ALA A 261 -3.79 -5.30 -14.62
C ALA A 261 -5.09 -4.64 -14.15
N LEU A 262 -6.00 -4.35 -15.08
CA LEU A 262 -7.24 -3.61 -14.83
C LEU A 262 -8.23 -4.33 -13.89
N GLU A 263 -8.01 -5.61 -13.58
CA GLU A 263 -8.87 -6.41 -12.72
C GLU A 263 -8.17 -6.71 -11.39
N ASP A 264 -8.88 -6.54 -10.27
CA ASP A 264 -8.40 -6.95 -8.95
C ASP A 264 -8.12 -8.46 -8.94
N ALA A 265 -7.02 -8.84 -8.28
CA ALA A 265 -6.50 -10.20 -8.20
C ALA A 265 -6.13 -10.86 -9.54
N SER A 266 -5.83 -10.06 -10.58
CA SER A 266 -5.23 -10.58 -11.81
C SER A 266 -3.90 -11.28 -11.52
N PRO A 267 -3.57 -12.39 -12.22
CA PRO A 267 -2.26 -13.01 -12.13
C PRO A 267 -1.16 -11.99 -12.44
N GLY A 268 -0.20 -11.85 -11.52
CA GLY A 268 0.88 -10.88 -11.67
C GLY A 268 0.62 -9.51 -11.07
N GLU A 269 -0.56 -9.22 -10.51
CA GLU A 269 -0.85 -7.91 -9.90
C GLU A 269 -0.28 -7.79 -8.49
N SER A 270 0.60 -6.82 -8.27
CA SER A 270 1.15 -6.48 -6.95
C SER A 270 0.54 -5.23 -6.32
N ALA A 271 -0.18 -4.39 -7.08
CA ALA A 271 -0.75 -3.16 -6.58
C ALA A 271 -2.21 -3.34 -6.11
N GLU A 272 -2.57 -2.58 -5.08
CA GLU A 272 -3.96 -2.37 -4.69
C GLU A 272 -4.38 -0.95 -5.06
N ARG A 273 -5.65 -0.80 -5.44
CA ARG A 273 -6.18 0.50 -5.88
C ARG A 273 -6.62 1.32 -4.68
N ILE A 274 -5.99 2.46 -4.49
CA ILE A 274 -6.45 3.50 -3.57
C ILE A 274 -7.07 4.62 -4.40
N VAL A 275 -8.33 4.95 -4.10
CA VAL A 275 -9.02 6.08 -4.71
C VAL A 275 -8.97 7.25 -3.76
N VAL A 276 -8.21 8.28 -4.13
CA VAL A 276 -8.11 9.52 -3.36
C VAL A 276 -9.32 10.41 -3.69
N VAL A 277 -10.08 10.81 -2.67
CA VAL A 277 -11.28 11.64 -2.83
C VAL A 277 -11.14 12.96 -2.08
N VAL A 278 -11.33 14.07 -2.78
CA VAL A 278 -11.11 15.44 -2.26
C VAL A 278 -12.42 16.18 -1.91
N ASN A 279 -13.55 15.47 -1.89
CA ASN A 279 -14.89 16.06 -1.69
C ASN A 279 -15.42 15.83 -0.27
N GLY A 280 -14.89 16.59 0.70
CA GLY A 280 -15.47 16.67 2.06
C GLY A 280 -16.63 17.69 2.16
N PRO A 281 -17.47 17.64 3.21
CA PRO A 281 -18.52 18.63 3.42
C PRO A 281 -17.92 20.04 3.54
N THR A 282 -18.27 20.93 2.62
CA THR A 282 -17.94 22.37 2.70
C THR A 282 -19.08 23.11 3.40
N GLY A 283 -18.90 23.52 4.66
CA GLY A 283 -19.90 24.27 5.43
C GLY A 283 -19.29 25.04 6.61
N LYS A 284 -19.79 26.25 6.87
CA LYS A 284 -19.19 27.32 7.71
C LYS A 284 -19.13 27.09 9.24
N VAL A 285 -19.12 25.86 9.74
CA VAL A 285 -18.94 25.62 11.18
C VAL A 285 -17.98 24.46 11.43
N GLN A 286 -16.69 24.77 11.43
CA GLN A 286 -15.65 24.01 12.13
C GLN A 286 -14.48 24.98 12.39
N PRO A 287 -13.98 25.11 13.63
CA PRO A 287 -12.71 25.80 13.87
C PRO A 287 -11.61 25.07 13.08
N ALA A 288 -10.77 25.83 12.39
CA ALA A 288 -9.89 25.34 11.33
C ALA A 288 -8.87 24.28 11.81
N PRO A 289 -8.60 23.29 10.95
CA PRO A 289 -7.28 22.68 10.85
C PRO A 289 -6.73 22.80 9.42
N SER A 290 -5.47 23.21 9.33
CA SER A 290 -4.64 23.33 8.14
C SER A 290 -4.23 21.96 7.58
N GLY A 291 -4.75 21.58 6.40
CA GLY A 291 -4.27 20.43 5.62
C GLY A 291 -5.34 19.88 4.64
N PRO A 292 -4.93 19.29 3.50
CA PRO A 292 -5.87 18.65 2.58
C PRO A 292 -6.58 17.48 3.28
N ARG A 293 -7.91 17.50 3.27
CA ARG A 293 -8.75 16.45 3.88
C ARG A 293 -9.18 15.48 2.79
N GLN A 294 -8.88 14.20 2.98
CA GLN A 294 -9.43 13.12 2.17
C GLN A 294 -10.72 12.60 2.83
N ARG A 295 -11.80 12.45 2.06
CA ARG A 295 -13.06 11.87 2.55
C ARG A 295 -13.70 11.06 1.42
N ALA A 296 -13.87 9.76 1.61
CA ALA A 296 -14.78 8.98 0.79
C ALA A 296 -16.22 9.30 1.21
N VAL A 297 -17.09 9.68 0.26
CA VAL A 297 -18.51 9.94 0.53
C VAL A 297 -19.34 8.74 0.08
N GLY A 298 -19.78 7.95 1.04
CA GLY A 298 -20.92 7.04 0.95
C GLY A 298 -22.11 7.56 1.75
N ARG A 299 -22.79 8.59 1.24
CA ARG A 299 -24.18 8.89 1.66
C ARG A 299 -25.03 9.20 0.44
N ARG A 300 -25.57 8.16 -0.18
CA ARG A 300 -26.91 8.20 -0.80
C ARG A 300 -27.61 6.88 -0.56
N ARG A 301 -28.91 6.98 -0.29
CA ARG A 301 -29.87 5.89 -0.16
C ARG A 301 -29.63 4.83 -1.24
N ALA A 302 -29.85 3.57 -0.86
CA ALA A 302 -29.94 2.42 -1.76
C ALA A 302 -30.62 2.81 -3.08
N ALA A 303 -29.84 2.84 -4.16
CA ALA A 303 -30.36 2.82 -5.51
C ALA A 303 -30.09 1.42 -6.05
N GLN A 304 -31.16 0.67 -6.21
CA GLN A 304 -31.19 -0.55 -7.01
C GLN A 304 -30.48 -0.31 -8.36
N TYR A 305 -29.68 -1.28 -8.77
CA TYR A 305 -29.12 -1.41 -10.12
C TYR A 305 -30.21 -1.09 -11.18
N PRO A 306 -30.08 -0.01 -11.98
CA PRO A 306 -30.93 0.18 -13.14
C PRO A 306 -30.36 -0.59 -14.31
N ARG A 307 -31.23 -1.34 -15.00
CA ARG A 307 -30.96 -1.93 -16.31
C ARG A 307 -30.53 -0.84 -17.30
N ARG A 308 -29.59 -1.19 -18.18
CA ARG A 308 -29.10 -0.35 -19.28
C ARG A 308 -30.26 0.21 -20.11
N HIS A 309 -30.26 1.52 -20.33
CA HIS A 309 -30.87 2.17 -21.49
C HIS A 309 -29.92 3.28 -21.98
N PRO A 310 -29.74 3.45 -23.30
CA PRO A 310 -28.76 4.37 -23.86
C PRO A 310 -29.38 5.77 -23.95
N ASP A 311 -28.61 6.76 -23.49
CA ASP A 311 -28.75 8.22 -23.67
C ASP A 311 -28.63 8.94 -22.33
N HIS A 312 -27.41 8.96 -21.79
CA HIS A 312 -26.87 10.01 -20.92
C HIS A 312 -25.37 9.74 -20.73
N GLN A 313 -24.51 10.65 -21.22
CA GLN A 313 -23.07 10.59 -20.99
C GLN A 313 -22.76 10.78 -19.49
N PRO A 314 -21.99 9.88 -18.84
CA PRO A 314 -21.59 10.05 -17.45
C PRO A 314 -20.45 11.06 -17.31
N ARG A 315 -20.54 11.88 -16.27
CA ARG A 315 -19.51 12.80 -15.79
C ARG A 315 -18.29 12.02 -15.30
N LEU A 316 -17.09 12.51 -15.63
CA LEU A 316 -15.80 11.83 -15.46
C LEU A 316 -15.57 11.28 -14.04
N PHE A 317 -15.25 9.99 -14.00
CA PHE A 317 -14.47 9.35 -12.95
C PHE A 317 -12.99 9.63 -13.25
N ALA A 318 -12.22 10.07 -12.27
CA ALA A 318 -10.77 10.06 -12.39
C ALA A 318 -10.28 8.64 -12.05
N ASP A 319 -10.30 7.75 -13.04
CA ASP A 319 -9.42 6.59 -13.02
C ASP A 319 -8.01 7.13 -13.23
N VAL A 320 -7.19 7.13 -12.18
CA VAL A 320 -5.75 7.41 -12.32
C VAL A 320 -5.09 6.14 -12.85
N ALA A 321 -5.36 5.83 -14.11
CA ALA A 321 -4.53 4.98 -14.93
C ALA A 321 -3.53 5.91 -15.65
N ALA A 322 -2.24 5.63 -15.53
CA ALA A 322 -1.18 6.39 -16.17
C ALA A 322 -1.43 6.52 -17.68
N ILE A 323 -1.66 7.74 -18.16
CA ILE A 323 -1.64 8.06 -19.59
C ILE A 323 -0.17 8.29 -19.97
N PRO A 324 0.43 7.53 -20.91
CA PRO A 324 1.75 7.88 -21.42
C PRO A 324 1.67 9.19 -22.21
N GLY A 325 2.58 10.11 -21.87
CA GLY A 325 2.65 11.46 -22.40
C GLY A 325 2.81 11.55 -23.92
N GLY A 326 2.30 12.67 -24.45
CA GLY A 326 2.09 12.93 -25.87
C GLY A 326 3.35 13.07 -26.70
N MET A 327 3.17 12.80 -28.00
CA MET A 327 4.13 13.10 -29.05
C MET A 327 3.63 14.31 -29.83
N ASP A 328 4.47 15.33 -29.80
CA ASP A 328 4.42 16.59 -30.53
C ASP A 328 4.38 16.36 -32.06
N ARG A 329 3.56 17.11 -32.80
CA ARG A 329 3.69 17.32 -34.26
C ARG A 329 2.93 18.56 -34.70
N GLY A 330 3.67 19.58 -35.10
CA GLY A 330 3.20 20.71 -35.88
C GLY A 330 3.15 20.44 -37.39
N SER A 331 2.28 21.21 -38.06
CA SER A 331 2.36 21.81 -39.41
C SER A 331 2.55 20.92 -40.67
N ASP A 332 1.42 20.67 -41.36
CA ASP A 332 1.04 20.83 -42.80
C ASP A 332 2.09 20.74 -43.97
N PRO A 333 1.67 20.57 -45.26
CA PRO A 333 0.60 19.77 -45.90
C PRO A 333 1.07 19.08 -47.24
N GLU A 334 0.14 18.70 -48.12
CA GLU A 334 0.27 18.02 -49.45
C GLU A 334 0.40 16.49 -49.40
N GLY A 335 -0.26 15.63 -50.19
CA GLY A 335 -1.02 15.73 -51.44
C GLY A 335 -0.91 14.34 -52.11
N LEU A 336 -1.88 13.98 -52.97
CA LEU A 336 -1.91 12.83 -53.91
C LEU A 336 -2.53 11.48 -53.47
N SER A 337 -3.85 11.39 -53.72
CA SER A 337 -4.54 10.48 -54.65
C SER A 337 -4.00 9.06 -54.95
N LEU A 338 -4.92 8.09 -54.76
CA LEU A 338 -4.97 6.71 -55.29
C LEU A 338 -4.82 6.65 -56.84
N PRO A 339 -4.53 5.48 -57.47
CA PRO A 339 -5.62 4.53 -57.83
C PRO A 339 -5.30 3.02 -57.92
N HIS A 340 -6.38 2.23 -57.78
CA HIS A 340 -6.79 0.99 -58.47
C HIS A 340 -5.94 -0.30 -58.54
N ASP A 341 -6.54 -1.39 -58.00
CA ASP A 341 -6.93 -2.66 -58.64
C ASP A 341 -6.10 -3.24 -59.81
N GLN A 342 -5.57 -4.47 -59.65
CA GLN A 342 -6.07 -5.69 -60.33
C GLN A 342 -5.26 -6.97 -60.01
N ARG A 343 -5.98 -7.97 -59.50
CA ARG A 343 -5.98 -9.43 -59.76
C ARG A 343 -4.72 -10.19 -60.26
N ALA A 344 -4.30 -11.15 -59.41
CA ALA A 344 -4.26 -12.62 -59.57
C ALA A 344 -3.45 -13.30 -60.71
N ALA A 345 -2.53 -14.21 -60.33
CA ALA A 345 -2.36 -15.57 -60.90
C ALA A 345 -1.39 -16.48 -60.09
N GLY A 346 -1.82 -17.74 -59.87
CA GLY A 346 -1.00 -18.96 -59.61
C GLY A 346 -0.49 -19.16 -58.16
N GLY A 347 -0.66 -20.27 -57.45
CA GLY A 347 -1.05 -21.64 -57.76
C GLY A 347 -0.11 -22.60 -57.01
N GLY A 348 -0.60 -23.42 -56.08
CA GLY A 348 0.20 -24.46 -55.41
C GLY A 348 -0.35 -24.97 -54.06
N ASN A 349 -1.09 -26.08 -54.10
CA ASN A 349 -1.55 -26.88 -52.95
C ASN A 349 -0.41 -27.61 -52.24
N VAL A 350 -0.39 -27.65 -50.90
CA VAL A 350 -0.17 -28.87 -50.08
C VAL A 350 -0.87 -28.70 -48.72
N ALA A 351 -1.67 -29.70 -48.34
CA ALA A 351 -2.32 -29.83 -47.04
C ALA A 351 -1.61 -30.86 -46.16
N SER A 352 -1.46 -30.58 -44.85
CA SER A 352 -1.11 -31.55 -43.80
C SER A 352 -1.48 -30.95 -42.44
N ARG A 353 -2.66 -31.23 -41.88
CA ARG A 353 -3.02 -32.32 -40.94
C ARG A 353 -2.25 -32.31 -39.60
N ILE A 354 -3.03 -32.03 -38.56
CA ILE A 354 -2.81 -32.11 -37.12
C ILE A 354 -2.55 -33.57 -36.66
N PRO A 355 -1.65 -33.83 -35.70
CA PRO A 355 -1.65 -35.08 -34.94
C PRO A 355 -2.28 -34.91 -33.55
N GLN A 356 -3.24 -35.79 -33.23
CA GLN A 356 -3.71 -36.10 -31.88
C GLN A 356 -2.84 -37.21 -31.26
N GLU A 357 -2.54 -37.12 -29.97
CA GLU A 357 -1.87 -38.18 -29.19
C GLU A 357 -2.88 -38.99 -28.34
N PRO A 358 -2.62 -40.30 -28.09
CA PRO A 358 -3.63 -41.24 -27.63
C PRO A 358 -3.62 -41.52 -26.12
N ARG A 359 -4.71 -42.13 -25.65
CA ARG A 359 -5.04 -42.42 -24.25
C ARG A 359 -5.02 -43.94 -23.97
N ARG A 360 -4.61 -44.29 -22.73
CA ARG A 360 -5.00 -45.42 -21.85
C ARG A 360 -4.10 -46.67 -21.75
N ARG A 361 -3.82 -47.06 -20.49
CA ARG A 361 -4.25 -48.35 -19.87
C ARG A 361 -4.62 -48.16 -18.39
N ARG A 362 -5.69 -48.85 -17.94
CA ARG A 362 -6.14 -49.08 -16.54
C ARG A 362 -5.65 -50.48 -16.10
N PHE A 363 -5.43 -50.87 -14.84
CA PHE A 363 -6.30 -51.14 -13.65
C PHE A 363 -5.41 -52.01 -12.68
N PRO A 364 -5.80 -52.49 -11.44
CA PRO A 364 -7.08 -52.41 -10.73
C PRO A 364 -7.03 -51.90 -9.26
N ARG A 365 -8.23 -51.74 -8.69
CA ARG A 365 -8.54 -51.45 -7.28
C ARG A 365 -8.54 -52.73 -6.43
N GLY A 366 -8.06 -52.64 -5.20
CA GLY A 366 -8.36 -53.55 -4.09
C GLY A 366 -8.50 -52.72 -2.81
N GLY A 367 -9.59 -52.91 -2.06
CA GLY A 367 -9.82 -52.28 -0.77
C GLY A 367 -9.70 -53.30 0.37
N LEU A 368 -9.33 -52.84 1.56
CA LEU A 368 -9.63 -53.51 2.82
C LEU A 368 -9.47 -52.55 4.03
N HIS A 369 -10.49 -52.56 4.88
CA HIS A 369 -10.55 -51.99 6.23
C HIS A 369 -9.51 -52.61 7.18
N ARG A 370 -8.94 -51.82 8.12
CA ARG A 370 -9.17 -51.90 9.60
C ARG A 370 -8.03 -51.24 10.43
N GLN A 371 -8.49 -50.50 11.46
CA GLN A 371 -7.97 -50.40 12.85
C GLN A 371 -6.61 -49.72 13.18
N LEU A 372 -6.73 -48.57 13.87
CA LEU A 372 -5.89 -48.10 14.99
C LEU A 372 -5.93 -49.13 16.15
N PRO A 373 -4.93 -49.25 17.07
CA PRO A 373 -4.58 -48.16 18.02
C PRO A 373 -3.14 -48.10 18.58
N GLY A 374 -2.83 -46.94 19.20
CA GLY A 374 -2.12 -46.89 20.50
C GLY A 374 -0.70 -46.31 20.55
N GLY A 375 -0.49 -45.31 21.42
CA GLY A 375 0.78 -45.13 22.15
C GLY A 375 1.54 -43.80 22.02
N LEU A 376 1.19 -42.80 22.84
CA LEU A 376 2.09 -41.76 23.38
C LEU A 376 2.86 -42.32 24.62
N PRO A 377 3.82 -41.64 25.31
CA PRO A 377 4.52 -40.36 25.06
C PRO A 377 6.06 -40.35 25.39
N HIS A 378 6.66 -39.16 25.29
CA HIS A 378 7.79 -38.57 26.07
C HIS A 378 9.25 -38.67 25.58
N GLN A 379 9.86 -37.50 25.27
CA GLN A 379 10.94 -36.81 26.01
C GLN A 379 11.55 -35.71 25.10
N LEU A 380 11.42 -34.42 25.41
CA LEU A 380 12.40 -33.59 26.13
C LEU A 380 13.86 -33.81 25.70
N MET A 381 14.48 -32.82 25.05
CA MET A 381 15.80 -32.31 25.42
C MET A 381 16.09 -30.98 24.71
N ARG A 382 16.54 -30.03 25.51
CA ARG A 382 17.12 -28.73 25.13
C ARG A 382 18.52 -28.94 24.57
N GLY A 383 18.93 -28.03 23.68
CA GLY A 383 20.30 -27.70 23.32
C GLY A 383 20.31 -26.27 22.83
#